data_AF-A0AAQ4F8U2-F1
#
_entry.id   AF-A0AAQ4F8U2-F1
#
_cell.length_a   1.000
_cell.length_b   1.000
_cell.length_c   1.000
_cell.angle_alpha   90.00
_cell.angle_beta   90.00
_cell.angle_gamma   90.00
#
_symmetry.space_group_name_H-M   'P 1'
#
loop_
_entity.id
_entity.type
_entity.pdbx_description
1 polymer ?
#
loop_
_entity_poly.entity_id
_entity_poly.type
_entity_poly.pdbx_seq_one_letter_code
_entity_poly.pdbx_strand_id
1 'polypeptide(L)'
;MTGLRQTYDMDLTEPPAIFAAYEAFAERSEVRRALHVGRRLNFVADGEAVRHGMYADLLVSYKHQLADLLDQDLKVLVYCGQKDLAVPFSSVERFMKTVTWKGQREYATSTRSPWRMATDQVLGYYRHVHNYTEVGGPRVLCGS
;
A
#
# COMPACT_ATOMS: atom_id res chain seq x y z
N MET A 1 18.27 2.78 -15.46
CA MET A 1 18.32 2.89 -13.98
C MET A 1 18.09 4.35 -13.64
N THR A 2 16.99 4.69 -12.97
CA THR A 2 16.43 6.05 -12.87
C THR A 2 17.11 6.97 -11.83
N GLY A 3 18.18 6.50 -11.15
CA GLY A 3 18.86 7.24 -10.08
C GLY A 3 18.09 7.28 -8.75
N LEU A 4 16.89 6.70 -8.71
CA LEU A 4 16.07 6.60 -7.50
C LEU A 4 16.66 5.54 -6.55
N ARG A 5 16.86 5.94 -5.30
CA ARG A 5 17.44 5.11 -4.23
C ARG A 5 16.40 4.59 -3.24
N GLN A 6 15.20 5.16 -3.25
CA GLN A 6 14.07 4.77 -2.40
C GLN A 6 12.79 4.78 -3.22
N THR A 7 11.95 3.75 -3.07
CA THR A 7 10.65 3.65 -3.77
C THR A 7 9.44 3.84 -2.86
N TYR A 8 9.62 3.75 -1.54
CA TYR A 8 8.52 3.87 -0.57
C TYR A 8 8.19 5.32 -0.21
N ASP A 9 9.17 6.22 -0.33
CA ASP A 9 9.00 7.66 -0.15
C ASP A 9 9.94 8.40 -1.10
N MET A 10 9.36 9.09 -2.08
CA MET A 10 10.06 9.86 -3.11
C MET A 10 10.84 11.07 -2.57
N ASP A 11 10.56 11.52 -1.35
CA ASP A 11 11.30 12.63 -0.73
C ASP A 11 12.63 12.17 -0.15
N LEU A 12 12.82 10.86 0.01
CA LEU A 12 14.01 10.29 0.62
C LEU A 12 14.98 9.79 -0.45
N THR A 13 16.26 10.11 -0.26
CA THR A 13 17.36 9.60 -1.10
C THR A 13 18.04 8.39 -0.49
N GLU A 14 17.75 8.07 0.76
CA GLU A 14 18.30 6.91 1.48
C GLU A 14 17.21 6.29 2.36
N PRO A 15 17.32 5.02 2.75
CA PRO A 15 16.46 4.41 3.75
C PRO A 15 16.45 5.20 5.05
N PRO A 16 15.28 5.50 5.64
CA PRO A 16 15.22 6.20 6.90
C PRO A 16 15.89 5.37 8.00
N ALA A 17 16.69 6.03 8.84
CA ALA A 17 17.50 5.39 9.89
C ALA A 17 16.68 4.54 10.88
N ILE A 18 15.37 4.79 10.97
CA ILE A 18 14.45 4.01 11.80
C ILE A 18 14.41 2.52 11.41
N PHE A 19 14.66 2.18 10.14
CA PHE A 19 14.67 0.78 9.71
C PHE A 19 15.80 0.00 10.40
N ALA A 20 17.04 0.51 10.36
CA ALA A 20 18.16 -0.11 11.06
C ALA A 20 18.01 -0.04 12.59
N ALA A 21 17.45 1.06 13.11
CA ALA A 21 17.20 1.20 14.55
C ALA A 21 16.18 0.16 15.06
N TYR A 22 15.17 -0.18 14.26
CA TYR A 22 14.18 -1.20 14.60
C TYR A 22 14.81 -2.59 14.68
N GLU A 23 15.65 -2.98 13.71
CA GLU A 23 16.36 -4.26 13.75
C GLU A 23 17.24 -4.38 15.00
N ALA A 24 18.03 -3.33 15.29
CA ALA A 24 18.86 -3.29 16.48
C ALA A 24 18.04 -3.36 17.78
N PHE A 25 16.88 -2.70 17.81
CA PHE A 25 15.96 -2.75 18.95
C PHE A 25 15.39 -4.16 19.17
N ALA A 26 14.95 -4.82 18.09
CA ALA A 26 14.39 -6.17 18.14
C ALA A 26 15.40 -7.20 18.66
N GLU A 27 16.70 -6.98 18.44
CA GLU A 27 17.77 -7.85 18.92
C GLU A 27 18.15 -7.69 20.40
N ARG A 28 17.69 -6.63 21.06
CA ARG A 28 18.04 -6.39 22.47
C ARG A 28 17.58 -7.55 23.34
N SER A 29 18.47 -8.01 24.21
CA SER A 29 18.27 -9.21 25.02
C SER A 29 16.99 -9.16 25.86
N GLU A 30 16.66 -7.99 26.38
CA GLU A 30 15.48 -7.68 27.18
C GLU A 30 14.20 -7.66 26.34
N VAL A 31 14.26 -7.15 25.11
CA VAL A 31 13.13 -7.17 24.17
C VAL A 31 12.82 -8.61 23.77
N ARG A 32 13.85 -9.37 23.40
CA ARG A 32 13.71 -10.80 23.06
C ARG A 32 13.13 -11.63 24.21
N ARG A 33 13.61 -11.39 25.44
CA ARG A 33 13.06 -12.02 26.65
C ARG A 33 11.59 -11.65 26.87
N ALA A 34 11.24 -10.37 26.74
CA ALA A 34 9.88 -9.89 26.93
C ALA A 34 8.89 -10.45 25.89
N LEU A 35 9.34 -10.63 24.64
CA LEU A 35 8.55 -11.24 23.56
C LEU A 35 8.55 -12.78 23.61
N HIS A 36 9.29 -13.38 24.55
CA HIS A 36 9.50 -14.82 24.65
C HIS A 36 10.03 -15.47 23.36
N VAL A 37 10.80 -14.72 22.57
CA VAL A 37 11.50 -15.28 21.41
C VAL A 37 12.85 -15.86 21.84
N GLY A 38 13.21 -17.03 21.30
CA GLY A 38 14.48 -17.70 21.60
C GLY A 38 15.70 -16.85 21.21
N ARG A 39 16.92 -17.35 21.40
CA ARG A 39 18.17 -16.64 21.03
C ARG A 39 18.93 -17.27 19.87
N ARG A 40 18.38 -18.31 19.26
CA ARG A 40 19.09 -19.13 18.26
C ARG A 40 19.19 -18.48 16.89
N LEU A 41 18.27 -17.59 16.56
CA LEU A 41 18.19 -16.92 15.26
C LEU A 41 18.14 -15.42 15.46
N ASN A 42 18.89 -14.71 14.62
CA ASN A 42 18.78 -13.27 14.51
C ASN A 42 17.48 -12.91 13.78
N PHE A 43 16.93 -11.77 14.15
CA PHE A 43 15.88 -11.05 13.48
C PHE A 43 16.42 -10.58 12.12
N VAL A 44 15.60 -10.77 11.10
CA VAL A 44 15.88 -10.36 9.72
C VAL A 44 14.61 -9.72 9.20
N ALA A 45 14.68 -8.46 8.76
CA ALA A 45 13.49 -7.70 8.39
C ALA A 45 12.97 -8.03 6.98
N ASP A 46 13.84 -8.42 6.04
CA ASP A 46 13.51 -8.48 4.61
C ASP A 46 12.97 -9.83 4.11
N GLY A 47 13.19 -10.92 4.88
CA GLY A 47 12.71 -12.25 4.55
C GLY A 47 13.16 -12.76 3.18
N GLU A 48 14.40 -12.45 2.76
CA GLU A 48 14.85 -12.67 1.38
C GLU A 48 14.63 -14.10 0.85
N ALA A 49 14.86 -15.13 1.66
CA ALA A 49 14.64 -16.52 1.26
C ALA A 49 13.15 -16.82 0.93
N VAL A 50 12.23 -16.26 1.71
CA VAL A 50 10.78 -16.40 1.47
C VAL A 50 10.40 -15.67 0.20
N ARG A 51 10.90 -14.44 0.01
CA ARG A 51 10.69 -13.64 -1.20
C ARG A 51 11.11 -14.40 -2.46
N HIS A 52 12.27 -15.03 -2.45
CA HIS A 52 12.75 -15.88 -3.55
C HIS A 52 11.85 -17.09 -3.80
N GLY A 53 11.40 -17.76 -2.73
CA GLY A 53 10.48 -18.89 -2.84
C GLY A 53 9.14 -18.53 -3.50
N MET A 54 8.71 -17.27 -3.39
CA MET A 54 7.43 -16.77 -3.92
C MET A 54 7.53 -16.09 -5.29
N TYR A 55 8.66 -16.18 -6.00
CA TYR A 55 8.82 -15.53 -7.31
C TYR A 55 7.78 -15.95 -8.35
N ALA A 56 7.32 -17.20 -8.31
CA ALA A 56 6.28 -17.68 -9.20
C ALA A 56 4.93 -16.95 -8.99
N ASP A 57 4.65 -16.49 -7.77
CA ASP A 57 3.40 -15.83 -7.40
C ASP A 57 3.38 -14.33 -7.74
N LEU A 58 4.55 -13.72 -7.97
CA LEU A 58 4.69 -12.27 -8.16
C LEU A 58 3.87 -11.73 -9.35
N LEU A 59 3.74 -12.53 -10.40
CA LEU A 59 3.05 -12.14 -11.64
C LEU A 59 1.63 -12.73 -11.74
N VAL A 60 1.18 -13.46 -10.72
CA VAL A 60 -0.16 -14.06 -10.70
C VAL A 60 -1.19 -12.97 -10.37
N SER A 61 -2.21 -12.85 -11.22
CA SER A 61 -3.29 -11.88 -11.00
C SER A 61 -4.36 -12.44 -10.07
N TYR A 62 -4.67 -11.70 -9.01
CA TYR A 62 -5.78 -11.98 -8.09
C TYR A 62 -7.05 -11.15 -8.39
N LYS A 63 -7.18 -10.68 -9.64
CA LYS A 63 -8.25 -9.78 -10.05
C LYS A 63 -9.65 -10.38 -9.85
N HIS A 64 -9.81 -11.67 -10.16
CA HIS A 64 -11.09 -12.37 -10.06
C HIS A 64 -11.51 -12.53 -8.60
N GLN A 65 -10.58 -12.90 -7.72
CA GLN A 65 -10.81 -13.04 -6.29
C GLN A 65 -11.19 -11.69 -5.65
N LEU A 66 -10.56 -10.60 -6.09
CA LEU A 66 -10.95 -9.26 -5.65
C LEU A 66 -12.39 -8.93 -6.09
N ALA A 67 -12.77 -9.24 -7.32
CA ALA A 67 -14.15 -9.04 -7.78
C ALA A 67 -15.15 -9.83 -6.92
N ASP A 68 -14.87 -11.11 -6.65
CA ASP A 68 -15.71 -11.96 -5.82
C ASP A 68 -15.88 -11.41 -4.39
N LEU A 69 -14.82 -10.82 -3.83
CA LEU A 69 -14.86 -10.16 -2.52
C LEU A 69 -15.70 -8.87 -2.55
N LEU A 70 -15.59 -8.08 -3.62
CA LEU A 70 -16.33 -6.81 -3.77
C LEU A 70 -17.82 -7.04 -4.03
N ASP A 71 -18.18 -8.16 -4.66
CA ASP A 71 -19.57 -8.53 -4.91
C ASP A 71 -20.28 -9.05 -3.65
N GLN A 72 -19.52 -9.50 -2.65
CA GLN A 72 -20.04 -9.81 -1.31
C GLN A 72 -20.41 -8.54 -0.51
N ASP A 73 -20.97 -8.75 0.68
CA ASP A 73 -21.29 -7.66 1.62
C ASP A 73 -20.10 -7.29 2.53
N LEU A 74 -18.88 -7.33 1.97
CA LEU A 74 -17.64 -7.02 2.67
C LEU A 74 -17.23 -5.58 2.37
N LYS A 75 -16.94 -4.82 3.42
CA LYS A 75 -16.36 -3.47 3.30
C LYS A 75 -14.88 -3.58 2.97
N VAL A 76 -14.47 -3.00 1.84
CA VAL A 76 -13.09 -3.01 1.34
C VAL A 76 -12.55 -1.59 1.31
N LEU A 77 -11.40 -1.37 1.95
CA LEU A 77 -10.64 -0.13 1.91
C LEU A 77 -9.29 -0.38 1.23
N VAL A 78 -9.03 0.31 0.13
CA VAL A 78 -7.71 0.36 -0.51
C VAL A 78 -7.08 1.71 -0.23
N TYR A 79 -5.91 1.73 0.39
CA TYR A 79 -5.18 2.96 0.66
C TYR A 79 -3.78 2.92 0.04
N CYS A 80 -3.33 4.06 -0.50
CA CYS A 80 -1.95 4.19 -0.97
C CYS A 80 -1.32 5.47 -0.43
N GLY A 81 -0.03 5.38 -0.08
CA GLY A 81 0.77 6.54 0.30
C GLY A 81 0.94 7.50 -0.88
N GLN A 82 0.92 8.80 -0.62
CA GLN A 82 1.08 9.82 -1.68
C GLN A 82 2.46 9.84 -2.35
N LYS A 83 3.48 9.26 -1.70
CA LYS A 83 4.88 9.24 -2.14
C LYS A 83 5.40 7.82 -2.42
N ASP A 84 4.50 6.84 -2.54
CA ASP A 84 4.85 5.46 -2.86
C ASP A 84 4.95 5.28 -4.39
N LEU A 85 6.16 4.97 -4.87
CA LEU A 85 6.43 4.65 -6.27
C LEU A 85 6.46 3.14 -6.53
N ALA A 86 6.60 2.31 -5.50
CA ALA A 86 6.55 0.86 -5.66
C ALA A 86 5.16 0.42 -6.14
N VAL A 87 4.11 0.99 -5.55
CA VAL A 87 2.71 0.77 -5.97
C VAL A 87 1.96 2.11 -6.02
N PRO A 88 2.15 2.90 -7.09
CA PRO A 88 1.58 4.23 -7.16
C PRO A 88 0.05 4.16 -7.29
N PHE A 89 -0.65 5.08 -6.63
CA PHE A 89 -2.12 5.12 -6.59
C PHE A 89 -2.75 5.17 -7.99
N SER A 90 -2.10 5.82 -8.97
CA SER A 90 -2.56 5.87 -10.36
C SER A 90 -2.66 4.49 -11.01
N SER A 91 -1.75 3.57 -10.67
CA SER A 91 -1.78 2.17 -11.14
C SER A 91 -2.93 1.40 -10.49
N VAL A 92 -3.21 1.65 -9.21
CA VAL A 92 -4.34 1.07 -8.49
C VAL A 92 -5.67 1.54 -9.09
N GLU A 93 -5.82 2.85 -9.34
CA GLU A 93 -7.01 3.39 -10.01
C GLU A 93 -7.23 2.78 -11.39
N ARG A 94 -6.16 2.64 -12.19
CA ARG A 94 -6.24 2.01 -13.51
C ARG A 94 -6.60 0.54 -13.41
N PHE A 95 -6.02 -0.19 -12.46
CA PHE A 95 -6.33 -1.59 -12.20
C PHE A 95 -7.81 -1.77 -11.84
N MET A 96 -8.34 -0.97 -10.92
CA MET A 96 -9.74 -1.04 -10.48
C MET A 96 -10.75 -0.80 -11.60
N LYS A 97 -10.44 0.04 -12.59
CA LYS A 97 -11.28 0.19 -13.80
C LYS A 97 -11.42 -1.11 -14.60
N THR A 98 -10.46 -2.03 -14.49
CA THR A 98 -10.46 -3.32 -15.19
C THR A 98 -11.08 -4.45 -14.38
N VAL A 99 -11.37 -4.24 -13.09
CA VAL A 99 -12.02 -5.24 -12.24
C VAL A 99 -13.50 -5.29 -12.61
N THR A 100 -14.01 -6.48 -12.92
CA THR A 100 -15.43 -6.69 -13.23
C THR A 100 -16.17 -7.05 -11.95
N TRP A 101 -16.84 -6.08 -11.35
CA TRP A 101 -17.65 -6.21 -10.12
C TRP A 101 -18.92 -5.36 -10.25
N LYS A 102 -19.89 -5.55 -9.36
CA LYS A 102 -21.22 -4.89 -9.39
C LYS A 102 -21.15 -3.36 -9.47
N GLY A 103 -20.12 -2.76 -8.86
CA GLY A 103 -19.89 -1.32 -8.84
C GLY A 103 -19.02 -0.77 -9.96
N GLN A 104 -18.58 -1.58 -10.93
CA GLN A 104 -17.61 -1.15 -11.96
C GLN A 104 -18.10 0.06 -12.76
N ARG A 105 -19.39 0.07 -13.12
CA ARG A 105 -19.99 1.15 -13.91
C ARG A 105 -20.01 2.46 -13.13
N GLU A 106 -20.46 2.45 -11.87
CA GLU A 106 -20.46 3.66 -11.04
C GLU A 106 -19.03 4.11 -10.71
N TYR A 107 -18.11 3.17 -10.47
CA TYR A 107 -16.70 3.48 -10.22
C TYR A 107 -16.06 4.23 -11.40
N ALA A 108 -16.34 3.80 -12.64
CA ALA A 108 -15.80 4.42 -13.85
C ALA A 108 -16.24 5.89 -14.03
N THR A 109 -17.42 6.26 -13.54
CA THR A 109 -17.98 7.61 -13.65
C THR A 109 -17.84 8.45 -12.38
N SER A 110 -17.56 7.82 -11.23
CA SER A 110 -17.41 8.51 -9.95
C SER A 110 -16.15 9.37 -9.89
N THR A 111 -16.25 10.47 -9.14
CA THR A 111 -15.13 11.39 -8.87
C THR A 111 -14.61 11.20 -7.45
N ARG A 112 -13.37 11.64 -7.21
CA ARG A 112 -12.80 11.63 -5.87
C ARG A 112 -13.21 12.90 -5.12
N SER A 113 -13.53 12.74 -3.84
CA SER A 113 -13.84 13.82 -2.92
C SER A 113 -12.63 14.13 -2.03
N PRO A 114 -12.39 15.41 -1.66
CA PRO A 114 -11.32 15.75 -0.73
C PRO A 114 -11.63 15.16 0.66
N TRP A 115 -10.63 14.52 1.26
CA TRP A 115 -10.65 14.12 2.66
C TRP A 115 -9.99 15.22 3.48
N ARG A 116 -10.72 15.78 4.45
CA ARG A 116 -10.30 16.95 5.22
C ARG A 116 -10.33 16.68 6.72
N MET A 117 -9.43 17.34 7.46
CA MET A 117 -9.57 17.50 8.91
C MET A 117 -10.53 18.64 9.25
N ALA A 118 -10.89 18.76 10.53
CA ALA A 118 -11.70 19.87 11.05
C ALA A 118 -11.11 21.27 10.75
N THR A 119 -9.80 21.35 10.48
CA THR A 119 -9.04 22.58 10.17
C THR A 119 -9.04 22.96 8.67
N ASP A 120 -9.93 22.39 7.86
CA ASP A 120 -10.02 22.56 6.40
C ASP A 120 -8.75 22.15 5.60
N GLN A 121 -7.79 21.51 6.27
CA GLN A 121 -6.62 20.91 5.63
C GLN A 121 -7.03 19.65 4.87
N VAL A 122 -6.70 19.58 3.56
CA VAL A 122 -6.86 18.38 2.74
C VAL A 122 -5.74 17.38 3.06
N LEU A 123 -6.12 16.21 3.57
CA LEU A 123 -5.19 15.10 3.87
C LEU A 123 -5.02 14.13 2.71
N GLY A 124 -5.94 14.17 1.75
CA GLY A 124 -5.94 13.29 0.60
C GLY A 124 -7.27 13.35 -0.13
N TYR A 125 -7.52 12.37 -0.98
CA TYR A 125 -8.78 12.24 -1.69
C TYR A 125 -9.26 10.80 -1.61
N TYR A 126 -10.57 10.65 -1.45
CA TYR A 126 -11.20 9.35 -1.40
C TYR A 126 -12.27 9.21 -2.48
N ARG A 127 -12.60 7.97 -2.81
CA ARG A 127 -13.77 7.63 -3.63
C ARG A 127 -14.44 6.44 -2.99
N HIS A 128 -15.76 6.47 -2.96
CA HIS A 128 -16.58 5.46 -2.33
C HIS A 128 -17.68 5.02 -3.30
N VAL A 129 -17.79 3.72 -3.53
CA VAL A 129 -18.79 3.10 -4.40
C VAL A 129 -19.20 1.79 -3.77
N HIS A 130 -20.48 1.65 -3.39
CA HIS A 130 -21.00 0.51 -2.62
C HIS A 130 -20.11 0.22 -1.41
N ASN A 131 -19.62 -1.01 -1.26
CA ASN A 131 -18.76 -1.41 -0.16
C ASN A 131 -17.26 -1.16 -0.41
N TYR A 132 -16.89 -0.55 -1.53
CA TYR A 132 -15.50 -0.24 -1.88
C TYR A 132 -15.17 1.23 -1.61
N THR A 133 -14.06 1.45 -0.90
CA THR A 133 -13.48 2.77 -0.68
C THR A 133 -12.01 2.77 -1.07
N GLU A 134 -11.58 3.79 -1.81
CA GLU A 134 -10.16 4.06 -2.05
C GLU A 134 -9.75 5.39 -1.44
N VAL A 135 -8.53 5.45 -0.89
CA VAL A 135 -7.92 6.67 -0.34
C VAL A 135 -6.49 6.80 -0.87
N GLY A 136 -6.14 7.98 -1.35
CA GLY A 136 -4.79 8.21 -1.88
C GLY A 136 -4.44 9.69 -2.01
N GLY A 137 -3.22 9.95 -2.46
CA GLY A 137 -2.69 11.29 -2.69
C GLY A 137 -3.45 12.10 -3.75
N PRO A 138 -3.17 13.41 -3.85
CA PRO A 138 -3.81 14.31 -4.80
C PRO A 138 -3.64 13.83 -6.24
N ARG A 139 -4.61 14.16 -7.08
CA ARG A 139 -4.56 13.90 -8.52
C ARG A 139 -3.41 14.74 -9.09
N VAL A 140 -2.33 14.10 -9.55
CA VAL A 140 -1.34 14.77 -10.41
C VAL A 140 -2.06 15.05 -11.72
N LEU A 141 -2.62 16.25 -11.84
CA LEU A 141 -3.10 16.77 -13.11
C LEU A 141 -1.86 17.05 -13.95
N CYS A 142 -1.55 16.15 -14.89
CA CYS A 142 -0.73 16.55 -16.02
C CYS A 142 -1.50 17.63 -16.79
N GLY A 143 -1.00 18.87 -16.74
CA GLY A 143 -1.19 19.92 -17.74
C GLY A 143 -2.62 20.43 -17.97
N SER A 144 -2.83 21.70 -17.61
CA SER A 144 -3.52 22.65 -18.49
C SER A 144 -2.52 23.25 -19.46
#